data_AF-A0A814RTL2-F1
#
_entry.id   AF-A0A814RTL2-F1
#
_cell.length_a   1.000
_cell.length_b   1.000
_cell.length_c   1.000
_cell.angle_alpha   90.00
_cell.angle_beta   90.00
_cell.angle_gamma   90.00
#
_symmetry.space_group_name_H-M   'P 1'
#
loop_
_entity.id
_entity.type
_entity.pdbx_description
1 polymer ?
#
loop_
_entity_poly.entity_id
_entity_poly.type
_entity_poly.pdbx_seq_one_letter_code
_entity_poly.pdbx_strand_id
1 'polypeptide(L)'
;FDQLDKDDFSIIESRVNFGNKDKDPLEWLHFYAKNSNKIVPKKDIWEYNSEMRPQKFEQISWNLFLKNEKLSSETFFIQDLKEEFDKICKYINSNN
;
A
#
# COMPACT_ATOMS: atom_id res chain seq x y z
N PHE A 1 14.35 29.72 15.59
CA PHE A 1 13.66 28.63 14.88
C PHE A 1 12.26 29.13 14.60
N ASP A 2 11.93 29.34 13.34
CA ASP A 2 10.53 29.61 12.96
C ASP A 2 9.70 28.44 13.50
N GLN A 3 8.62 28.77 14.20
CA GLN A 3 7.84 27.81 14.95
C GLN A 3 7.11 26.89 13.97
N LEU A 4 7.44 25.60 14.00
CA LEU A 4 6.75 24.56 13.24
C LEU A 4 5.27 24.55 13.61
N ASP A 5 4.40 24.70 12.62
CA ASP A 5 2.95 24.59 12.78
C ASP A 5 2.51 23.19 12.33
N LYS A 6 1.45 22.64 12.96
CA LYS A 6 0.79 21.43 12.48
C LYS A 6 0.33 21.59 11.02
N ASP A 7 0.00 22.81 10.62
CA ASP A 7 -0.54 23.10 9.29
C ASP A 7 0.54 23.03 8.21
N ASP A 8 1.83 23.05 8.60
CA ASP A 8 2.98 22.82 7.71
C ASP A 8 3.04 21.39 7.17
N PHE A 9 2.30 20.45 7.78
CA PHE A 9 2.34 19.04 7.42
C PHE A 9 1.01 18.54 6.87
N SER A 10 1.08 17.46 6.09
CA SER A 10 -0.08 16.64 5.76
C SER A 10 0.35 15.19 5.62
N ILE A 11 -0.40 14.29 6.24
CA ILE A 11 -0.19 12.85 6.12
C ILE A 11 -1.36 12.28 5.34
N ILE A 12 -1.06 11.53 4.28
CA ILE A 12 -2.06 10.87 3.44
C ILE A 12 -1.84 9.36 3.51
N GLU A 13 -2.89 8.62 3.90
CA GLU A 13 -2.97 7.16 3.73
C GLU A 13 -3.39 6.86 2.28
N SER A 14 -2.58 6.09 1.58
CA SER A 14 -2.85 5.61 0.23
C SER A 14 -3.00 4.09 0.25
N ARG A 15 -4.09 3.57 -0.31
CA ARG A 15 -4.35 2.14 -0.45
C ARG A 15 -4.32 1.76 -1.92
N VAL A 16 -3.40 0.87 -2.29
CA VAL A 16 -3.29 0.32 -3.64
C VAL A 16 -3.72 -1.14 -3.58
N ASN A 17 -4.73 -1.48 -4.38
CA ASN A 17 -5.26 -2.84 -4.45
C ASN A 17 -5.80 -3.16 -5.85
N PHE A 18 -6.25 -4.39 -6.05
CA PHE A 18 -6.78 -4.88 -7.32
C PHE A 18 -8.28 -4.59 -7.51
N GLY A 19 -8.80 -3.52 -6.88
CA GLY A 19 -10.21 -3.14 -6.94
C GLY A 19 -11.12 -3.92 -5.97
N ASN A 20 -10.56 -4.85 -5.19
CA ASN A 20 -11.29 -5.64 -4.21
C ASN A 20 -10.59 -5.67 -2.83
N LYS A 21 -10.04 -4.54 -2.40
CA LYS A 21 -9.32 -4.42 -1.12
C LYS A 21 -8.23 -5.48 -0.99
N ASP A 22 -8.14 -6.14 0.15
CA ASP A 22 -7.15 -7.16 0.49
C ASP A 22 -7.44 -8.55 -0.10
N LYS A 23 -8.50 -8.70 -0.90
CA LYS A 23 -8.92 -9.99 -1.45
C LYS A 23 -8.41 -10.23 -2.87
N ASP A 24 -8.14 -11.49 -3.16
CA ASP A 24 -7.82 -11.94 -4.50
C ASP A 24 -9.03 -11.73 -5.45
N PRO A 25 -8.92 -10.90 -6.50
CA PRO A 25 -10.03 -10.69 -7.43
C PRO A 25 -10.40 -11.98 -8.19
N LEU A 26 -9.48 -12.93 -8.36
CA LEU A 26 -9.75 -14.21 -9.03
C LEU A 26 -10.73 -15.09 -8.26
N GLU A 27 -10.91 -14.86 -6.96
CA GLU A 27 -11.94 -15.55 -6.16
C GLU A 27 -13.37 -15.27 -6.64
N TRP A 28 -13.59 -14.24 -7.44
CA TRP A 28 -14.92 -13.84 -7.89
C TRP A 28 -15.17 -14.15 -9.37
N LEU A 29 -14.19 -14.76 -10.04
CA LEU A 29 -14.26 -15.11 -11.46
C LEU A 29 -14.59 -16.59 -11.65
N HIS A 30 -15.29 -16.88 -12.75
CA HIS A 30 -15.50 -18.24 -13.26
C HIS A 30 -14.74 -18.40 -14.59
N PHE A 31 -13.99 -19.49 -14.69
CA PHE A 31 -13.24 -19.86 -15.88
C PHE A 31 -13.89 -21.07 -16.54
N TYR A 32 -13.97 -21.08 -17.87
CA TYR A 32 -14.54 -22.18 -18.65
C TYR A 32 -13.47 -22.77 -19.55
N ALA A 33 -13.47 -24.10 -19.67
CA ALA A 33 -12.56 -24.77 -20.59
C ALA A 33 -13.04 -24.60 -22.05
N LYS A 34 -12.10 -24.40 -22.98
CA LYS A 34 -12.34 -24.02 -24.40
C LYS A 34 -13.42 -24.84 -25.12
N ASN A 35 -13.59 -26.12 -24.77
CA ASN A 35 -14.53 -27.04 -25.41
C ASN A 35 -15.52 -27.67 -24.41
N SER A 36 -15.80 -27.02 -23.29
CA SER A 36 -16.65 -27.55 -22.24
C SER A 36 -17.38 -26.44 -21.50
N ASN A 37 -18.67 -26.62 -21.27
CA ASN A 37 -19.46 -25.73 -20.41
C ASN A 37 -19.19 -25.96 -18.91
N LYS A 38 -18.20 -26.78 -18.56
CA LYS A 38 -17.79 -26.99 -17.18
C LYS A 38 -16.89 -25.84 -16.71
N ILE A 39 -17.18 -25.37 -15.50
CA ILE A 39 -16.34 -24.41 -14.78
C ILE A 39 -15.05 -25.13 -14.37
N VAL A 40 -13.92 -24.49 -14.62
CA VAL A 40 -12.60 -24.96 -14.17
C VAL A 40 -12.48 -24.73 -12.65
N PRO A 41 -12.05 -25.73 -11.88
CA PRO A 41 -11.80 -25.57 -10.44
C PRO A 41 -10.79 -24.44 -10.18
N LYS A 42 -11.08 -23.59 -9.18
CA LYS A 42 -10.19 -22.47 -8.82
C LYS A 42 -8.78 -22.91 -8.39
N LYS A 43 -8.67 -24.09 -7.77
CA LYS A 43 -7.39 -24.68 -7.37
C LYS A 43 -6.44 -24.80 -8.57
N ASP A 44 -6.95 -25.26 -9.71
CA ASP A 44 -6.16 -25.49 -10.92
C ASP A 44 -5.69 -24.14 -11.52
N ILE A 45 -6.53 -23.10 -11.44
CA ILE A 45 -6.18 -21.74 -11.83
C ILE A 45 -5.09 -21.16 -10.92
N TRP A 46 -5.18 -21.40 -9.61
CA TRP A 46 -4.18 -20.93 -8.65
C TRP A 46 -2.86 -21.67 -8.79
N GLU A 47 -2.87 -22.97 -9.07
CA GLU A 47 -1.66 -23.74 -9.35
C GLU A 47 -0.96 -23.20 -10.59
N TYR A 48 -1.72 -22.95 -11.66
CA TYR A 48 -1.20 -22.34 -12.89
C TYR A 48 -0.61 -20.95 -12.66
N ASN A 49 -1.27 -20.09 -11.88
CA ASN A 49 -0.82 -18.72 -11.61
C ASN A 49 0.09 -18.62 -10.37
N SER A 50 0.49 -19.72 -9.75
CA SER A 50 1.13 -19.70 -8.43
C SER A 50 2.43 -18.88 -8.40
N GLU A 51 3.20 -18.92 -9.48
CA GLU A 51 4.44 -18.14 -9.62
C GLU A 51 4.21 -16.64 -9.82
N MET A 52 3.03 -16.25 -10.30
CA MET A 52 2.67 -14.84 -10.60
C MET A 52 1.71 -14.24 -9.57
N ARG A 53 1.17 -15.06 -8.66
CA ARG A 53 0.18 -14.63 -7.68
C ARG A 53 0.87 -13.81 -6.58
N PRO A 54 0.45 -12.55 -6.35
CA PRO A 54 1.01 -11.76 -5.28
C PRO A 54 0.62 -12.35 -3.91
N GLN A 55 1.51 -12.22 -2.92
CA GLN A 55 1.24 -12.68 -1.55
C GLN A 55 0.24 -11.77 -0.80
N LYS A 56 0.12 -10.51 -1.24
CA LYS A 56 -0.81 -9.51 -0.70
C LYS A 56 -1.54 -8.84 -1.85
N PHE A 57 -2.85 -8.64 -1.70
CA PHE A 57 -3.69 -7.96 -2.70
C PHE A 57 -3.97 -6.49 -2.37
N GLU A 58 -3.56 -6.05 -1.18
CA GLU A 58 -3.56 -4.65 -0.79
C GLU A 58 -2.20 -4.25 -0.23
N GLN A 59 -1.76 -3.05 -0.61
CA GLN A 59 -0.64 -2.35 -0.02
C GLN A 59 -1.13 -1.00 0.51
N ILE A 60 -0.83 -0.74 1.79
CA ILE A 60 -1.10 0.56 2.44
C ILE A 60 0.23 1.32 2.52
N SER A 61 0.23 2.59 2.13
CA SER A 61 1.37 3.49 2.30
C SER A 61 0.94 4.80 2.96
N TRP A 62 1.76 5.30 3.86
CA TRP A 62 1.58 6.59 4.51
C TRP A 62 2.58 7.58 3.91
N ASN A 63 2.09 8.72 3.45
CA ASN A 63 2.90 9.72 2.75
C ASN A 63 2.86 11.03 3.54
N LEU A 64 4.02 11.51 3.99
CA LEU A 64 4.17 12.79 4.65
C LEU A 64 4.55 13.87 3.64
N PHE A 65 3.75 14.92 3.60
CA PHE A 65 3.99 16.13 2.82
C PHE A 65 4.37 17.26 3.77
N LEU A 66 5.48 17.92 3.46
CA LEU A 66 5.90 19.17 4.08
C LEU A 66 5.55 20.32 3.13
N LYS A 67 4.63 21.19 3.54
CA LYS A 67 4.16 22.33 2.76
C LYS A 67 5.08 23.53 2.87
N ASN A 68 5.84 23.62 3.96
CA ASN A 68 6.73 24.74 4.21
C ASN A 68 8.01 24.65 3.36
N GLU A 69 8.05 25.41 2.27
CA GLU A 69 9.15 25.39 1.30
C GLU A 69 10.50 25.76 1.91
N LYS A 70 10.53 26.66 2.91
CA LYS A 70 11.79 27.03 3.58
C LYS A 70 12.43 25.83 4.26
N LEU A 71 11.63 25.08 5.02
CA LEU A 71 12.07 23.88 5.74
C LEU A 71 12.39 22.72 4.79
N SER A 72 11.77 22.67 3.61
CA SER A 72 12.03 21.62 2.62
C SER A 72 13.47 21.59 2.09
N SER A 73 14.18 22.72 2.20
CA SER A 73 15.57 22.87 1.78
C SER A 73 16.59 22.55 2.88
N GLU A 74 16.14 22.36 4.13
CA GLU A 74 17.02 22.11 5.27
C GLU A 74 17.34 20.62 5.43
N THR A 75 18.50 20.19 4.91
CA THR A 75 18.88 18.76 4.84
C THR A 75 18.81 18.03 6.18
N PHE A 76 19.32 18.64 7.26
CA PHE A 76 19.29 18.01 8.59
C PHE A 76 17.87 17.85 9.13
N PHE A 77 17.06 18.90 9.02
CA PHE A 77 15.66 18.84 9.42
C PHE A 77 14.88 17.77 8.63
N ILE A 78 15.11 17.68 7.31
CA ILE A 78 14.45 16.68 6.46
C ILE A 78 14.87 15.26 6.83
N GLN A 79 16.13 15.06 7.21
CA GLN A 79 16.61 13.76 7.67
C GLN A 79 15.94 13.38 9.00
N ASP A 80 15.94 14.27 9.99
CA ASP A 80 15.30 14.05 11.28
C ASP A 80 13.80 13.77 11.11
N LEU A 81 13.12 14.52 10.24
CA LEU A 81 11.70 14.34 9.94
C LEU A 81 11.42 12.96 9.32
N LYS A 82 12.27 12.49 8.42
CA LYS A 82 12.14 11.14 7.83
C LYS A 82 12.30 10.06 8.88
N GLU A 83 13.26 10.20 9.79
CA GLU A 83 13.51 9.24 10.86
C GLU A 83 12.34 9.17 11.85
N GLU A 84 11.80 10.32 12.25
CA GLU A 84 10.60 10.37 13.10
C GLU A 84 9.37 9.79 12.40
N PHE A 85 9.17 10.11 11.12
CA PHE A 85 8.06 9.54 10.36
C PHE A 85 8.17 8.02 10.19
N ASP A 86 9.39 7.49 9.99
CA ASP A 86 9.63 6.06 9.91
C ASP A 86 9.36 5.35 11.26
N LYS A 87 9.70 5.98 12.40
CA LYS A 87 9.33 5.47 13.73
C LYS A 87 7.81 5.38 13.90
N ILE A 88 7.07 6.42 13.48
CA ILE A 88 5.61 6.42 13.52
C ILE A 88 5.04 5.31 12.63
N CYS A 89 5.53 5.18 11.39
CA CYS A 89 5.10 4.11 10.48
C CYS A 89 5.33 2.71 11.08
N LYS A 90 6.50 2.48 11.69
CA LYS A 90 6.83 1.22 12.38
C LYS A 90 5.88 0.95 13.54
N TYR A 91 5.60 1.96 14.37
CA TYR A 91 4.67 1.83 15.49
C TYR A 91 3.24 1.48 15.03
N ILE A 92 2.75 2.13 13.97
CA ILE A 92 1.42 1.83 13.41
C ILE A 92 1.37 0.39 12.90
N ASN A 93 2.42 -0.07 12.19
CA ASN A 93 2.48 -1.43 11.66
C ASN A 93 2.64 -2.51 12.72
N SER A 94 3.16 -2.20 13.92
CA SER A 94 3.27 -3.16 15.03
C SER A 94 1.99 -3.31 15.85
N ASN A 95 1.06 -2.36 15.74
CA ASN A 95 -0.17 -2.33 16.54
C ASN A 95 -1.45 -2.59 15.72
N ASN A 96 -1.33 -2.86 14.42
CA ASN A 96 -2.38 -3.32 13.52
C ASN A 96 -2.15 -4.78 13.15
#